data_AF-A0AAU0UPB8-F1
#
_entry.id   AF-A0AAU0UPB8-F1
#
_cell.length_a   1.000
_cell.length_b   1.000
_cell.length_c   1.000
_cell.angle_alpha   90.00
_cell.angle_beta   90.00
_cell.angle_gamma   90.00
#
_symmetry.space_group_name_H-M   'P 1'
#
loop_
_entity.id
_entity.type
_entity.pdbx_description
1 polymer ?
#
loop_
_entity_poly.entity_id
_entity_poly.type
_entity_poly.pdbx_seq_one_letter_code
_entity_poly.pdbx_strand_id
1 'polypeptide(L)' 'MRTKEKFQELAPGDVLILETEHARAVRNILDWACREGFTIDVDEEGAGVWQVRIEK' A
#
# COMPACT_ATOMS: atom_id res chain seq x y z
N MET A 1 2.78 -12.36 2.11
CA MET A 1 2.27 -12.06 3.46
C MET A 1 3.07 -11.00 4.23
N ARG A 2 4.20 -10.46 3.73
CA ARG A 2 5.06 -9.54 4.53
C ARG A 2 4.55 -8.10 4.70
N THR A 3 3.65 -7.64 3.83
CA THR A 3 3.19 -6.23 3.83
C THR A 3 2.35 -5.89 5.04
N LYS A 4 1.47 -6.80 5.47
CA LYS A 4 0.55 -6.58 6.60
C LYS A 4 1.31 -6.60 7.94
N GLU A 5 2.29 -7.50 8.06
CA GLU A 5 3.15 -7.61 9.24
C GLU A 5 3.96 -6.33 9.42
N LYS A 6 4.63 -5.85 8.36
CA LYS A 6 5.37 -4.58 8.40
C LYS A 6 4.48 -3.39 8.74
N PHE A 7 3.26 -3.34 8.21
CA PHE A 7 2.33 -2.25 8.52
C PHE A 7 1.87 -2.26 9.99
N GLN A 8 1.73 -3.44 10.59
CA GLN A 8 1.40 -3.55 12.02
C GLN A 8 2.51 -3.05 12.93
N GLU A 9 3.77 -3.14 12.51
CA GLU A 9 4.94 -2.64 13.24
C GLU A 9 5.11 -1.11 13.15
N LEU A 10 4.45 -0.44 12.20
CA LEU A 10 4.52 1.02 12.05
C LEU A 10 3.76 1.76 13.15
N ALA A 11 4.17 2.99 13.46
CA ALA A 11 3.43 3.86 14.37
C ALA A 11 2.26 4.56 13.65
N PRO A 12 1.20 4.97 14.36
CA PRO A 12 0.20 5.89 13.82
C PRO A 12 0.88 7.20 13.37
N GLY A 13 0.67 7.60 12.12
CA GLY A 13 1.34 8.71 11.45
C GLY A 13 2.54 8.32 10.56
N ASP A 14 2.93 7.04 10.54
CA ASP A 14 3.94 6.56 9.59
C ASP A 14 3.30 6.23 8.22
N VAL A 15 4.08 6.45 7.16
CA VAL A 15 3.67 6.16 5.78
C VAL A 15 4.45 4.95 5.25
N LEU A 16 3.74 3.91 4.86
CA LEU A 16 4.29 2.75 4.16
C LEU A 16 4.24 2.98 2.66
N ILE A 17 5.40 3.02 2.01
CA ILE A 17 5.52 3.10 0.55
C ILE A 17 5.87 1.70 0.01
N LEU A 18 5.12 1.24 -0.99
CA LEU A 18 5.24 -0.06 -1.62
C LEU A 18 5.33 0.11 -3.13
N GLU A 19 6.34 -0.47 -3.75
CA GLU A 19 6.48 -0.47 -5.20
C GLU A 19 6.20 -1.87 -5.74
N THR A 20 5.34 -1.96 -6.75
CA THR A 20 4.99 -3.23 -7.38
C THR A 20 4.68 -3.08 -8.86
N GLU A 21 5.25 -3.98 -9.66
CA GLU A 21 4.96 -4.13 -11.09
C GLU A 21 3.72 -5.01 -11.37
N HIS A 22 2.99 -5.40 -10.32
CA HIS A 22 1.86 -6.31 -10.41
C HIS A 22 0.58 -5.64 -9.95
N ALA A 23 -0.26 -5.24 -10.90
CA ALA A 23 -1.57 -4.61 -10.64
C ALA A 23 -2.48 -5.41 -9.69
N ARG A 24 -2.32 -6.75 -9.63
CA ARG A 24 -3.07 -7.60 -8.69
C ARG A 24 -2.71 -7.32 -7.22
N ALA A 25 -1.45 -6.99 -6.95
CA ALA A 25 -1.00 -6.64 -5.60
C ALA A 25 -1.60 -5.31 -5.16
N VAL A 26 -1.58 -4.30 -6.05
CA VAL A 26 -2.20 -2.98 -5.82
C VAL A 26 -3.67 -3.13 -5.41
N ARG A 27 -4.45 -3.92 -6.16
CA ARG A 27 -5.88 -4.08 -5.88
C ARG A 27 -6.14 -4.72 -4.52
N ASN A 28 -5.37 -5.74 -4.15
CA ASN A 28 -5.51 -6.37 -2.83
C ASN A 28 -5.16 -5.41 -1.69
N ILE A 29 -4.16 -4.56 -1.89
CA ILE A 29 -3.75 -3.55 -0.90
C ILE A 29 -4.83 -2.46 -0.77
N LEU A 30 -5.40 -2.00 -1.89
CA LEU A 30 -6.52 -1.06 -1.93
C LEU A 30 -7.76 -1.60 -1.19
N ASP A 31 -8.18 -2.83 -1.50
CA ASP A 31 -9.33 -3.46 -0.85
C ASP A 31 -9.12 -3.59 0.67
N TRP A 32 -7.90 -3.94 1.09
CA TRP A 32 -7.56 -4.03 2.50
C TRP A 32 -7.53 -2.65 3.19
N ALA A 33 -6.86 -1.66 2.61
CA ALA A 33 -6.79 -0.30 3.17
C ALA A 33 -8.19 0.34 3.29
N CYS A 34 -9.03 0.18 2.27
CA CYS A 34 -10.40 0.67 2.28
C CYS A 34 -11.27 0.00 3.36
N ARG A 35 -11.06 -1.29 3.63
CA ARG A 35 -11.77 -2.02 4.69
C ARG A 35 -11.41 -1.55 6.10
N GLU A 36 -10.14 -1.23 6.31
CA GLU A 36 -9.66 -0.75 7.60
C GLU A 36 -9.89 0.77 7.80
N GLY A 37 -10.16 1.50 6.70
CA GLY A 37 -10.36 2.94 6.72
C GLY A 37 -9.05 3.75 6.68
N PHE A 38 -7.97 3.16 6.18
CA PHE A 38 -6.68 3.84 6.02
C PHE A 38 -6.66 4.72 4.77
N THR A 39 -5.92 5.83 4.85
CA THR A 39 -5.64 6.68 3.70
C THR A 39 -4.63 5.98 2.80
N ILE A 40 -5.00 5.74 1.54
CA ILE A 40 -4.16 5.10 0.54
C ILE A 40 -4.07 5.96 -0.72
N ASP A 41 -2.86 6.10 -1.24
CA ASP A 41 -2.54 6.84 -2.46
C ASP A 41 -1.82 5.89 -3.43
N VAL A 42 -2.16 5.93 -4.72
CA VAL A 42 -1.60 5.03 -5.73
C VAL A 42 -1.15 5.86 -6.92
N ASP A 43 0.14 5.75 -7.24
CA ASP A 43 0.78 6.46 -8.34
C ASP A 43 1.39 5.46 -9.33
N GLU A 44 1.38 5.80 -10.62
CA GLU A 44 2.01 4.99 -11.67
C GLU A 44 3.32 5.69 -12.07
N GLU A 45 4.44 5.23 -11.49
CA GLU A 45 5.77 5.79 -11.74
C GLU A 45 6.27 5.50 -13.18
N GLY A 46 5.57 4.61 -13.91
CA GLY A 46 5.83 4.27 -15.30
C GLY A 46 6.45 2.89 -15.48
N ALA A 47 6.52 2.43 -16.74
CA ALA A 47 6.96 1.07 -17.10
C ALA A 47 6.14 -0.07 -16.45
N GLY A 48 4.87 0.19 -16.09
CA GLY A 48 4.02 -0.78 -15.39
C GLY A 48 4.35 -0.93 -13.91
N VAL A 49 5.18 -0.05 -13.35
CA VAL A 49 5.46 0.03 -11.92
C VAL A 49 4.45 0.96 -11.25
N TRP A 50 3.84 0.45 -10.19
CA TRP A 50 2.87 1.14 -9.37
C TRP A 50 3.44 1.34 -7.98
N GLN A 51 3.34 2.56 -7.48
CA GLN A 51 3.71 2.92 -6.12
C GLN A 51 2.45 3.13 -5.29
N VAL A 52 2.35 2.42 -4.17
CA VAL A 52 1.22 2.48 -3.24
C VAL A 52 1.72 3.04 -1.92
N ARG A 53 1.11 4.12 -1.44
CA ARG A 53 1.42 4.79 -0.18
C ARG A 53 0.25 4.60 0.77
N ILE A 54 0.51 4.14 1.98
CA ILE A 54 -0.52 3.88 2.99
C ILE A 54 -0.12 4.57 4.28
N GLU A 55 -1.00 5.41 4.80
CA GLU A 55 -0.83 6.06 6.10
C GLU A 55 -1.53 5.26 7.20
N LYS A 56 -0.88 5.13 8.36
CA LYS A 56 -1.42 4.42 9.53
C LYS A 56 -2.06 5.34 10.55
#